data_AF-A0A969G3V1-F1
#
_entry.id   AF-A0A969G3V1-F1
#
_cell.length_a   1.000
_cell.length_b   1.000
_cell.length_c   1.000
_cell.angle_alpha   90.00
_cell.angle_beta   90.00
_cell.angle_gamma   90.00
#
_symmetry.space_group_name_H-M   'P 1'
#
loop_
_entity.id
_entity.type
_entity.pdbx_description
1 polymer ?
#
loop_
_entity_poly.entity_id
_entity_poly.type
_entity_poly.pdbx_seq_one_letter_code
_entity_poly.pdbx_strand_id
1 'polypeptide(L)'
;MANQKKMTVIGAGVWGTALGSLVERNYPDGVTLWSRRSETALVDVVQDVEFVLSAVSMKGVLPTIEKLKGHLSNKTILITATKGLDPDTMRTPSQLWQEAFPDNPVVVLSGPNLSKEIM
;
A
#
# COMPACT_ATOMS: atom_id res chain seq x y z
N MET A 1 -21.58 14.48 8.10
CA MET A 1 -21.41 13.24 7.32
C MET A 1 -19.91 13.03 7.22
N ALA A 2 -19.34 12.16 8.04
CA ALA A 2 -17.88 12.07 8.19
C ALA A 2 -17.27 11.44 6.94
N ASN A 3 -16.29 12.13 6.37
CA ASN A 3 -15.53 11.77 5.18
C ASN A 3 -15.00 10.33 5.31
N GLN A 4 -15.62 9.37 4.63
CA GLN A 4 -15.28 7.95 4.73
C GLN A 4 -13.98 7.73 3.95
N LYS A 5 -12.86 7.84 4.65
CA LYS A 5 -11.51 7.83 4.08
C LYS A 5 -11.19 6.45 3.52
N LYS A 6 -11.17 6.32 2.19
CA LYS A 6 -10.93 5.04 1.49
C LYS A 6 -9.44 4.75 1.44
N MET A 7 -9.01 3.66 2.06
CA MET A 7 -7.65 3.11 1.96
C MET A 7 -7.64 1.94 0.97
N THR A 8 -6.57 1.81 0.18
CA THR A 8 -6.32 0.59 -0.59
C THR A 8 -5.08 -0.12 -0.10
N VAL A 9 -5.22 -1.38 0.28
CA VAL A 9 -4.11 -2.25 0.68
C VAL A 9 -3.70 -3.11 -0.52
N ILE A 10 -2.49 -2.90 -1.02
CA ILE A 10 -1.90 -3.64 -2.14
C ILE A 10 -1.07 -4.79 -1.56
N GLY A 11 -1.53 -6.02 -1.77
CA GLY A 11 -0.85 -7.25 -1.37
C GLY A 11 -1.62 -8.05 -0.32
N ALA A 12 -2.53 -8.91 -0.77
CA ALA A 12 -3.31 -9.83 0.07
C ALA A 12 -2.53 -11.06 0.61
N GLY A 13 -1.25 -10.88 0.97
CA GLY A 13 -0.51 -11.86 1.76
C GLY A 13 -0.89 -11.77 3.24
N VAL A 14 -0.28 -12.61 4.09
CA VAL A 14 -0.60 -12.65 5.53
C VAL A 14 -0.53 -11.25 6.18
N TRP A 15 0.48 -10.45 5.81
CA TRP A 15 0.65 -9.12 6.39
C TRP A 15 -0.37 -8.08 5.87
N GLY A 16 -0.57 -7.99 4.56
CA GLY A 16 -1.56 -7.05 4.02
C GLY A 16 -2.99 -7.39 4.41
N THR A 17 -3.33 -8.69 4.51
CA THR A 17 -4.64 -9.11 5.04
C THR A 17 -4.80 -8.73 6.51
N ALA A 18 -3.79 -8.95 7.35
CA ALA A 18 -3.85 -8.54 8.76
C ALA A 18 -4.04 -7.03 8.92
N LEU A 19 -3.31 -6.22 8.15
CA LEU A 19 -3.46 -4.76 8.14
C LEU A 19 -4.83 -4.32 7.64
N GLY A 20 -5.31 -4.91 6.54
CA GLY A 20 -6.65 -4.64 6.01
C GLY A 20 -7.74 -4.96 7.04
N SER A 21 -7.68 -6.13 7.68
CA SER A 21 -8.63 -6.51 8.74
C SER A 21 -8.58 -5.57 9.95
N LEU A 22 -7.40 -5.10 10.34
CA LEU A 22 -7.28 -4.13 11.43
C LEU A 22 -7.94 -2.78 11.08
N VAL A 23 -7.75 -2.31 9.85
CA VAL A 23 -8.38 -1.09 9.37
C VAL A 23 -9.90 -1.27 9.34
N GLU A 24 -10.40 -2.36 8.76
CA GLU A 24 -11.82 -2.65 8.66
C GLU A 24 -12.51 -2.71 10.03
N ARG A 25 -11.84 -3.26 11.05
CA ARG A 25 -12.37 -3.30 12.43
C ARG A 25 -12.59 -1.91 13.04
N ASN A 26 -11.74 -0.95 12.71
CA ASN A 26 -11.82 0.41 13.25
C ASN A 26 -12.60 1.37 12.33
N TYR A 27 -12.65 1.06 11.04
CA TYR A 27 -13.26 1.86 9.98
C TYR A 27 -14.00 0.93 9.00
N PRO A 28 -15.24 0.53 9.33
CA PRO A 28 -16.06 -0.31 8.45
C PRO A 28 -16.24 0.32 7.06
N ASP A 29 -16.14 -0.52 6.02
CA ASP A 29 -16.16 -0.16 4.60
C ASP A 29 -15.05 0.85 4.20
N GLY A 30 -14.02 0.99 5.04
CA GLY A 30 -12.93 1.95 4.86
C GLY A 30 -11.75 1.41 4.05
N VAL A 31 -11.70 0.10 3.77
CA VAL A 31 -10.55 -0.52 3.09
C VAL A 31 -10.95 -1.38 1.89
N THR A 32 -10.17 -1.25 0.82
CA THR A 32 -10.16 -2.19 -0.31
C THR A 32 -8.87 -3.00 -0.28
N LEU A 33 -8.98 -4.32 -0.20
CA LEU A 33 -7.83 -5.23 -0.31
C LEU A 33 -7.66 -5.68 -1.76
N TRP A 34 -6.48 -5.41 -2.34
CA TRP A 34 -6.15 -5.79 -3.71
C TRP A 34 -4.98 -6.77 -3.78
N SER A 35 -5.03 -7.67 -4.75
CA SER A 35 -3.94 -8.58 -5.08
C SER A 35 -3.81 -8.73 -6.59
N ARG A 36 -2.67 -9.29 -7.05
CA ARG A 36 -2.46 -9.61 -8.47
C ARG A 36 -3.47 -10.62 -9.04
N ARG A 37 -4.25 -11.30 -8.19
CA ARG A 37 -5.29 -12.27 -8.57
C ARG A 37 -6.70 -11.66 -8.46
N SER A 38 -6.82 -10.40 -8.03
CA SER A 38 -8.09 -9.70 -8.01
C SER A 38 -8.61 -9.50 -9.44
N GLU A 39 -9.92 -9.59 -9.62
CA GLU A 39 -10.58 -9.38 -10.92
C GLU A 39 -10.54 -7.92 -11.36
N THR A 40 -10.52 -7.00 -10.39
CA THR A 40 -10.42 -5.55 -10.62
C THR A 40 -8.98 -5.13 -10.93
N ALA A 41 -8.81 -4.18 -11.85
CA ALA A 41 -7.50 -3.63 -12.13
C ALA A 41 -7.00 -2.80 -10.94
N LEU A 42 -5.68 -2.78 -10.74
CA LEU A 42 -5.07 -2.00 -9.65
C LEU A 42 -5.43 -0.51 -9.73
N VAL A 43 -5.50 0.03 -10.95
CA VAL A 43 -5.80 1.44 -11.19
C VAL A 43 -7.20 1.83 -10.73
N ASP A 44 -8.17 0.92 -10.86
CA ASP A 44 -9.58 1.17 -10.51
C ASP A 44 -9.76 1.29 -8.98
N VAL A 45 -8.97 0.53 -8.23
CA VAL A 45 -9.06 0.48 -6.76
C VAL A 45 -8.21 1.55 -6.07
N VAL A 46 -7.50 2.40 -6.80
CA VAL A 46 -6.72 3.51 -6.22
C VAL A 46 -7.25 4.89 -6.61
N GLN A 47 -8.39 4.94 -7.30
CA GLN A 47 -9.02 6.22 -7.64
C GLN A 47 -9.62 6.86 -6.38
N ASP A 48 -9.34 8.14 -6.18
CA ASP A 48 -9.88 8.98 -5.09
C ASP A 48 -9.68 8.41 -3.66
N VAL A 49 -8.57 7.68 -3.45
CA VAL A 49 -8.19 7.15 -2.13
C VAL A 49 -7.25 8.12 -1.39
N GLU A 50 -7.45 8.22 -0.08
CA GLU A 50 -6.58 9.04 0.79
C GLU A 50 -5.26 8.31 1.10
N PHE A 51 -5.30 6.98 1.17
CA PHE A 51 -4.16 6.15 1.55
C PHE A 51 -4.00 4.97 0.60
N VAL A 52 -2.76 4.73 0.19
CA VAL A 52 -2.35 3.48 -0.47
C VAL A 52 -1.31 2.80 0.41
N LEU A 53 -1.65 1.63 0.93
CA LEU A 53 -0.74 0.81 1.72
C LEU A 53 -0.16 -0.32 0.86
N SER A 54 1.13 -0.28 0.61
CA SER A 54 1.85 -1.36 -0.06
C SER A 54 2.39 -2.38 0.96
N ALA A 55 1.87 -3.61 0.88
CA ALA A 55 2.30 -4.75 1.67
C ALA A 55 2.81 -5.90 0.78
N VAL A 56 3.27 -5.58 -0.43
CA VAL A 56 3.89 -6.56 -1.34
C VAL A 56 5.31 -6.89 -0.89
N SER A 57 5.88 -8.00 -1.38
CA SER A 57 7.31 -8.26 -1.21
C SER A 57 8.15 -7.28 -2.03
N MET A 58 9.45 -7.16 -1.72
CA MET A 58 10.37 -6.27 -2.44
C MET A 58 10.29 -6.42 -3.98
N LYS A 59 10.24 -7.66 -4.48
CA LYS A 59 10.09 -7.97 -5.92
C LYS A 59 8.82 -7.37 -6.55
N GLY A 60 7.80 -7.11 -5.74
CA GLY A 60 6.53 -6.51 -6.19
C GLY A 60 6.52 -4.99 -6.17
N VAL A 61 7.49 -4.32 -5.55
CA VAL A 61 7.48 -2.85 -5.37
C VAL A 61 7.55 -2.12 -6.72
N LEU A 62 8.60 -2.33 -7.51
CA LEU A 62 8.75 -1.65 -8.81
C LEU A 62 7.60 -1.95 -9.79
N PRO A 63 7.15 -3.21 -9.99
CA PRO A 63 5.99 -3.47 -10.83
C PRO A 63 4.69 -2.82 -10.34
N THR A 64 4.54 -2.58 -9.04
CA THR A 64 3.40 -1.87 -8.48
C THR A 64 3.50 -0.38 -8.76
N ILE A 65 4.68 0.22 -8.52
CA ILE A 65 4.97 1.62 -8.83
C ILE A 65 4.65 1.92 -10.30
N GLU A 66 5.17 1.13 -11.24
CA GLU A 66 4.94 1.35 -12.68
C GLU A 66 3.46 1.35 -13.06
N LYS A 67 2.65 0.48 -12.44
CA LYS A 67 1.20 0.43 -12.68
C LYS A 67 0.45 1.64 -12.13
N LEU A 68 1.00 2.33 -11.14
CA LEU A 68 0.34 3.44 -10.45
C LEU A 68 0.78 4.81 -10.97
N LYS A 69 1.86 4.90 -11.75
CA LYS A 69 2.33 6.15 -12.34
C LYS A 69 1.19 6.84 -13.09
N GLY A 70 0.94 8.11 -12.76
CA GLY A 70 -0.12 8.92 -13.37
C GLY A 70 -1.55 8.63 -12.93
N HIS A 71 -1.77 7.69 -11.98
CA HIS A 71 -3.11 7.30 -11.53
C HIS A 71 -3.43 7.76 -10.11
N LEU A 72 -2.47 8.39 -9.42
CA LEU A 72 -2.61 8.81 -8.02
C LEU A 72 -2.70 10.33 -7.92
N SER A 73 -3.57 10.79 -7.03
CA SER A 73 -3.60 12.19 -6.61
C SER A 73 -2.33 12.53 -5.81
N ASN A 74 -1.81 13.74 -5.94
CA ASN A 74 -0.68 14.23 -5.14
C ASN A 74 -1.01 14.33 -3.64
N LYS A 75 -2.29 14.28 -3.26
CA LYS A 75 -2.75 14.24 -1.86
C LYS A 75 -2.75 12.83 -1.27
N THR A 76 -2.65 11.79 -2.09
CA THR A 76 -2.66 10.40 -1.62
C THR A 76 -1.38 10.12 -0.82
N ILE A 77 -1.54 9.62 0.40
CA ILE A 77 -0.44 9.22 1.27
C ILE A 77 -0.05 7.78 0.94
N LEU A 78 1.23 7.59 0.61
CA LEU A 78 1.81 6.30 0.26
C LEU A 78 2.45 5.67 1.49
N ILE A 79 1.94 4.53 1.93
CA ILE A 79 2.43 3.81 3.09
C ILE A 79 3.11 2.54 2.60
N THR A 80 4.41 2.37 2.84
CA THR A 80 5.09 1.10 2.58
C THR A 80 5.27 0.32 3.87
N ALA A 81 4.77 -0.92 3.88
CA ALA A 81 5.01 -1.91 4.92
C ALA A 81 5.96 -3.03 4.44
N THR A 82 6.49 -2.90 3.22
CA THR A 82 7.50 -3.80 2.66
C THR A 82 8.84 -3.60 3.37
N LYS A 83 9.49 -4.72 3.72
CA LYS A 83 10.85 -4.76 4.26
C LYS A 83 11.80 -5.36 3.21
N GLY A 84 13.03 -4.88 3.15
CA GLY A 84 14.07 -5.36 2.25
C GLY A 84 14.80 -4.24 1.51
N LEU A 85 15.68 -4.64 0.60
CA LEU A 85 16.39 -3.74 -0.33
C LEU A 85 16.19 -4.27 -1.75
N ASP A 86 16.08 -3.34 -2.69
CA ASP A 86 16.15 -3.65 -4.11
C ASP A 86 17.50 -4.28 -4.45
N PRO A 87 17.55 -5.45 -5.10
CA PRO A 87 18.80 -6.18 -5.32
C PRO A 87 19.75 -5.46 -6.29
N ASP A 88 19.21 -4.62 -7.18
CA ASP A 88 20.00 -3.95 -8.22
C ASP A 88 20.50 -2.58 -7.75
N THR A 89 19.66 -1.83 -7.04
CA THR A 89 19.95 -0.44 -6.64
C THR A 89 20.30 -0.28 -5.16
N MET A 90 20.12 -1.32 -4.35
CA MET A 90 20.27 -1.29 -2.88
C MET A 90 19.36 -0.27 -2.18
N ARG A 91 18.33 0.23 -2.87
CA ARG A 91 17.37 1.19 -2.32
C ARG A 91 16.31 0.50 -1.46
N THR A 92 15.86 1.19 -0.42
CA THR A 92 14.71 0.74 0.37
C THR A 92 13.41 0.94 -0.42
N PRO A 93 12.31 0.23 -0.06
CA PRO A 93 10.99 0.50 -0.64
C PRO A 93 10.58 1.97 -0.57
N SER A 94 10.82 2.64 0.57
CA SER A 94 10.46 4.06 0.72
C SER A 94 11.21 4.97 -0.24
N GLN A 95 12.49 4.70 -0.50
CA GLN A 95 13.26 5.44 -1.49
C GLN A 95 12.69 5.26 -2.90
N LEU A 96 12.35 4.03 -3.28
CA LEU A 96 11.75 3.75 -4.59
C LEU A 96 10.38 4.42 -4.75
N TRP A 97 9.52 4.36 -3.73
CA TRP A 97 8.22 5.04 -3.75
C TRP A 97 8.38 6.56 -3.83
N GLN A 98 9.30 7.14 -3.06
CA GLN A 98 9.52 8.59 -3.04
C GLN A 98 10.10 9.11 -4.36
N GLU A 99 10.98 8.35 -5.01
CA GLU A 99 11.54 8.69 -6.32
C GLU A 99 10.48 8.68 -7.42
N ALA A 100 9.57 7.71 -7.40
CA ALA A 100 8.52 7.61 -8.40
C ALA A 100 7.36 8.59 -8.20
N PHE A 101 7.12 9.00 -6.95
CA PHE A 101 6.03 9.92 -6.57
C PHE A 101 6.59 11.06 -5.71
N PRO A 102 7.37 12.00 -6.30
CA PRO A 102 8.12 13.01 -5.56
C PRO A 102 7.24 13.99 -4.77
N ASP A 103 6.02 14.24 -5.24
CA ASP A 103 5.08 15.16 -4.61
C ASP A 103 4.15 14.49 -3.59
N ASN A 104 4.19 13.15 -3.49
CA ASN A 104 3.34 12.40 -2.57
C ASN A 104 4.07 12.18 -1.23
N PRO A 105 3.36 12.30 -0.09
CA PRO A 105 3.90 11.89 1.20
C PRO A 105 4.17 10.38 1.22
N VAL A 106 5.39 9.98 1.57
CA VAL A 106 5.76 8.56 1.76
C VAL A 106 6.01 8.28 3.25
N VAL A 107 5.32 7.26 3.76
CA VAL A 107 5.38 6.80 5.15
C VAL A 107 5.86 5.36 5.19
N VAL A 108 6.69 5.03 6.18
CA VAL A 108 7.12 3.66 6.45
C VAL A 108 6.37 3.13 7.66
N LEU A 109 5.68 1.99 7.48
CA LEU A 109 5.12 1.24 8.59
C LEU A 109 6.09 0.13 9.00
N SER A 110 6.66 0.24 10.19
CA SER A 110 7.65 -0.70 10.74
C SER A 110 7.36 -1.06 12.20
N GLY A 111 8.01 -2.10 12.71
CA GLY A 111 7.88 -2.55 14.10
C GLY A 111 8.10 -4.07 14.28
N PRO A 112 8.12 -4.55 15.54
CA PRO A 112 8.10 -5.97 15.88
C PRO A 112 6.69 -6.53 15.64
N ASN A 113 6.33 -6.65 14.35
CA ASN A 113 4.96 -6.91 13.94
C ASN A 113 4.87 -8.32 13.35
N LEU A 114 4.54 -9.31 14.18
CA LEU A 114 4.16 -10.65 13.71
C LEU A 114 2.68 -10.61 13.31
N SER A 115 2.39 -10.94 12.06
CA SER A 115 1.02 -10.90 11.53
C SER A 115 0.03 -11.74 12.35
N LYS A 116 0.50 -12.83 12.97
CA LYS A 116 -0.31 -13.70 13.85
C LYS A 116 -0.69 -13.05 15.18
N GLU A 117 0.04 -12.03 15.63
CA GLU A 117 -0.22 -11.34 16.90
C GLU A 117 -1.20 -10.16 16.73
N ILE A 118 -1.46 -9.74 15.48
CA ILE A 118 -2.28 -8.58 15.14
C ILE A 118 -3.67 -8.98 14.61
N MET A 119 -3.85 -10.24 14.21
CA MET A 119 -5.13 -10.79 13.73
C MET A 119 -6.11 -11.08 14.86
#